data_AF-A0A1U7R477-F1
#
_entry.id   AF-A0A1U7R477-F1
#
_cell.length_a   1.000
_cell.length_b   1.000
_cell.length_c   1.000
_cell.angle_alpha   90.00
_cell.angle_beta   90.00
_cell.angle_gamma   90.00
#
_symmetry.space_group_name_H-M   'P 1'
#
loop_
_entity.id
_entity.type
_entity.pdbx_description
1 polymer ?
#
loop_
_entity_poly.entity_id
_entity_poly.type
_entity_poly.pdbx_seq_one_letter_code
_entity_poly.pdbx_strand_id
1 'polypeptide(L)'
;HTTRYFIQTMAYADLLVGVSCLVPSLSLLHYPIVPWEPLICQVFGYVVSVLKSVSMASLACISIDRYIAITKPLTYNTLVTPWRLRVCILTIWLYSCLVFLPSFQWGKPGYHGDVFRWCANFWETDPYFTLFIVLMLYAPAACIVCFTYFNIFRICQQHTKEINERRVRFSSQEGEAGEAQSCPDKRYAMVLFRITSVFYILWLPYIIYFLLESSRVYRNHVASFLTTWLAISNSFCNCVIYSLSNSVFQKGLKRLSGAVCASCARHRLTKDSFTSRGKRPSSGCHV
;
A
#
# COMPACT_ATOMS: atom_id res chain seq x y z
N HIS A 1 -13.10 -0.41 13.79
CA HIS A 1 -12.85 0.96 13.28
C HIS A 1 -11.35 1.34 13.22
N THR A 2 -10.42 0.48 13.63
CA THR A 2 -8.97 0.75 13.76
C THR A 2 -8.21 0.51 12.45
N THR A 3 -8.56 -0.53 11.69
CA THR A 3 -7.98 -0.85 10.38
C THR A 3 -8.02 0.33 9.41
N ARG A 4 -9.00 1.23 9.55
CA ARG A 4 -9.12 2.46 8.74
C ARG A 4 -7.94 3.41 8.92
N TYR A 5 -7.39 3.52 10.13
CA TYR A 5 -6.21 4.38 10.38
C TYR A 5 -4.97 3.78 9.73
N PHE A 6 -4.72 2.48 9.87
CA PHE A 6 -3.62 1.82 9.17
C PHE A 6 -3.75 1.92 7.64
N ILE A 7 -4.97 1.74 7.10
CA ILE A 7 -5.24 1.92 5.67
C ILE A 7 -4.97 3.36 5.22
N GLN A 8 -5.35 4.36 6.02
CA GLN A 8 -5.03 5.76 5.73
C GLN A 8 -3.52 6.01 5.76
N THR A 9 -2.81 5.53 6.78
CA THR A 9 -1.35 5.66 6.87
C THR A 9 -0.65 5.03 5.67
N MET A 10 -1.07 3.82 5.26
CA MET A 10 -0.55 3.19 4.04
C MET A 10 -0.88 4.00 2.79
N ALA A 11 -2.09 4.53 2.66
CA ALA A 11 -2.47 5.35 1.52
C ALA A 11 -1.64 6.64 1.42
N TYR A 12 -1.34 7.29 2.55
CA TYR A 12 -0.43 8.43 2.59
C TYR A 12 1.00 8.03 2.22
N ALA A 13 1.50 6.91 2.75
CA ALA A 13 2.84 6.42 2.41
C ALA A 13 2.96 6.09 0.90
N ASP A 14 1.98 5.38 0.35
CA ASP A 14 1.92 5.00 -1.07
C ASP A 14 1.76 6.23 -1.99
N LEU A 15 0.98 7.24 -1.57
CA LEU A 15 0.89 8.52 -2.26
C LEU A 15 2.23 9.26 -2.27
N LEU A 16 2.92 9.31 -1.12
CA LEU A 16 4.23 9.94 -1.00
C LEU A 16 5.29 9.23 -1.85
N VAL A 17 5.22 7.89 -2.00
CA VAL A 17 6.06 7.16 -2.96
C VAL A 17 5.79 7.65 -4.38
N GLY A 18 4.51 7.74 -4.80
CA GLY A 18 4.14 8.23 -6.12
C GLY A 18 4.62 9.66 -6.40
N VAL A 19 4.47 10.57 -5.42
CA VAL A 19 4.97 11.94 -5.51
C VAL A 19 6.50 11.98 -5.56
N SER A 20 7.18 11.17 -4.75
CA SER A 20 8.64 11.08 -4.74
C SER A 20 9.17 10.62 -6.10
N CYS A 21 8.47 9.69 -6.76
CA CYS A 21 8.83 9.22 -8.11
C CYS A 21 8.71 10.29 -9.21
N LEU A 22 8.07 11.43 -8.96
CA LEU A 22 8.07 12.55 -9.92
C LEU A 22 9.46 13.16 -10.09
N VAL A 23 10.29 13.14 -9.05
CA VAL A 23 11.66 13.68 -9.08
C VAL A 23 12.53 12.98 -10.14
N PRO A 24 12.66 11.63 -10.15
CA PRO A 24 13.40 10.95 -11.20
C PRO A 24 12.73 11.04 -12.57
N SER A 25 11.39 11.12 -12.66
CA SER A 25 10.70 11.33 -13.94
C SER A 25 11.05 12.68 -14.58
N LEU A 26 11.17 13.75 -13.79
CA LEU A 26 11.61 15.06 -14.27
C LEU A 26 13.09 15.07 -14.65
N SER A 27 13.94 14.36 -13.89
CA SER A 27 15.37 14.21 -14.19
C SER A 27 15.63 13.48 -15.51
N LEU A 28 14.79 12.51 -15.88
CA LEU A 28 14.87 11.76 -17.13
C LEU A 28 14.40 12.55 -18.36
N LEU A 29 13.63 13.64 -18.18
CA LEU A 29 12.90 14.32 -19.26
C LEU A 29 13.59 15.55 -19.88
N HIS A 30 14.90 15.75 -19.66
CA HIS A 30 15.75 16.87 -20.15
C HIS A 30 16.06 18.03 -19.17
N TYR A 31 16.59 17.74 -17.98
CA TYR A 31 17.46 18.69 -17.29
C TYR A 31 18.72 17.96 -16.79
N PRO A 32 19.76 17.82 -17.64
CA PRO A 32 21.03 17.34 -17.16
C PRO A 32 21.63 18.41 -16.25
N ILE A 33 22.41 17.99 -15.25
CA ILE A 33 23.14 18.83 -14.29
C ILE A 33 22.30 19.24 -13.08
N VAL A 34 21.99 18.28 -12.21
CA VAL A 34 21.87 18.62 -10.79
C VAL A 34 23.26 18.45 -10.17
N PRO A 35 23.91 19.52 -9.65
CA PRO A 35 25.25 19.42 -9.07
C PRO A 35 25.33 18.47 -7.85
N TRP A 36 24.19 18.01 -7.34
CA TRP A 36 24.06 17.15 -6.15
C TRP A 36 23.36 15.80 -6.46
N GLU A 37 23.56 15.23 -7.65
CA GLU A 37 23.01 13.89 -8.00
C GLU A 37 23.29 12.81 -6.93
N PRO A 38 24.51 12.70 -6.34
CA PRO A 38 24.77 11.70 -5.30
C PRO A 38 23.85 11.84 -4.08
N LEU A 39 23.71 13.07 -3.56
CA LEU A 39 22.87 13.35 -2.39
C LEU A 39 21.40 13.10 -2.70
N ILE A 40 20.93 13.54 -3.87
CA ILE A 40 19.53 13.40 -4.27
C ILE A 40 19.17 11.93 -4.44
N CYS A 41 20.01 11.13 -5.09
CA CYS A 41 19.72 9.72 -5.30
C CYS A 41 19.78 8.92 -3.99
N GLN A 42 20.70 9.26 -3.08
CA GLN A 42 20.77 8.67 -1.74
C GLN A 42 19.54 9.01 -0.90
N VAL A 43 19.16 10.28 -0.83
CA VAL A 43 17.96 10.74 -0.11
C VAL A 43 16.71 10.12 -0.71
N PHE A 44 16.59 10.08 -2.03
CA PHE A 44 15.47 9.42 -2.71
C PHE A 44 15.39 7.94 -2.38
N GLY A 45 16.51 7.21 -2.49
CA GLY A 45 16.59 5.80 -2.14
C GLY A 45 16.20 5.54 -0.68
N TYR A 46 16.69 6.37 0.25
CA TYR A 46 16.33 6.32 1.67
C TYR A 46 14.83 6.56 1.90
N VAL A 47 14.28 7.66 1.37
CA VAL A 47 12.87 8.04 1.55
C VAL A 47 11.95 6.95 1.02
N VAL A 48 12.20 6.44 -0.20
CA VAL A 48 11.37 5.37 -0.77
C VAL A 48 11.47 4.10 0.06
N SER A 49 12.66 3.70 0.51
CA SER A 49 12.83 2.53 1.39
C SER A 49 12.08 2.67 2.72
N VAL A 50 12.14 3.84 3.36
CA VAL A 50 11.38 4.15 4.59
C VAL A 50 9.89 4.05 4.35
N LEU A 51 9.37 4.68 3.29
CA LEU A 51 7.94 4.66 2.98
C LEU A 51 7.44 3.23 2.70
N LYS A 52 8.20 2.43 1.97
CA LYS A 52 7.87 1.02 1.71
C LYS A 52 7.89 0.19 2.99
N SER A 53 8.83 0.46 3.89
CA SER A 53 8.89 -0.15 5.21
C SER A 53 7.67 0.18 6.06
N VAL A 54 7.25 1.44 6.09
CA VAL A 54 6.02 1.86 6.78
C VAL A 54 4.80 1.12 6.23
N SER A 55 4.68 0.99 4.90
CA SER A 55 3.60 0.21 4.28
C SER A 55 3.64 -1.27 4.68
N MET A 56 4.81 -1.91 4.66
CA MET A 56 4.94 -3.33 5.01
C MET A 56 4.66 -3.59 6.51
N ALA A 57 5.19 -2.75 7.40
CA ALA A 57 4.92 -2.83 8.83
C ALA A 57 3.44 -2.59 9.14
N SER A 58 2.80 -1.66 8.43
CA SER A 58 1.35 -1.42 8.56
C SER A 58 0.53 -2.63 8.13
N LEU A 59 0.92 -3.35 7.07
CA LEU A 59 0.26 -4.61 6.68
C LEU A 59 0.39 -5.71 7.74
N ALA A 60 1.57 -5.85 8.36
CA ALA A 60 1.77 -6.76 9.48
C ALA A 60 0.90 -6.36 10.69
N CYS A 61 0.80 -5.06 11.02
CA CYS A 61 -0.09 -4.60 12.08
C CYS A 61 -1.58 -4.84 11.76
N ILE A 62 -1.98 -4.72 10.48
CA ILE A 62 -3.33 -5.06 10.04
C ILE A 62 -3.61 -6.55 10.22
N SER A 63 -2.66 -7.43 9.88
CA SER A 63 -2.84 -8.86 10.06
C SER A 63 -2.98 -9.23 11.54
N ILE A 64 -2.22 -8.59 12.43
CA ILE A 64 -2.38 -8.70 13.89
C ILE A 64 -3.75 -8.17 14.36
N ASP A 65 -4.16 -6.97 13.94
CA ASP A 65 -5.47 -6.39 14.31
C ASP A 65 -6.63 -7.31 13.92
N ARG A 66 -6.56 -7.91 12.73
CA ARG A 66 -7.55 -8.91 12.29
C ARG A 66 -7.48 -10.20 13.09
N TYR A 67 -6.29 -10.68 13.38
CA TYR A 67 -6.10 -11.85 14.22
C TYR A 67 -6.72 -11.66 15.61
N ILE A 68 -6.48 -10.53 16.27
CA ILE A 68 -7.05 -10.22 17.59
C ILE A 68 -8.57 -10.08 17.50
N ALA A 69 -9.09 -9.39 16.48
CA ALA A 69 -10.54 -9.23 16.29
C ALA A 69 -11.28 -10.57 16.14
N ILE A 70 -10.67 -11.52 15.41
CA ILE A 70 -11.27 -12.86 15.16
C ILE A 70 -11.10 -13.77 16.37
N THR A 71 -9.92 -13.77 17.01
CA THR A 71 -9.63 -14.69 18.13
C THR A 71 -10.20 -14.24 19.46
N LYS A 72 -10.36 -12.93 19.68
CA LYS A 72 -10.74 -12.33 20.96
C LYS A 72 -11.77 -11.19 20.78
N PRO A 73 -12.97 -11.48 20.28
CA PRO A 73 -13.96 -10.43 19.96
C PRO A 73 -14.40 -9.61 21.17
N LEU A 74 -14.55 -10.23 22.35
CA LEU A 74 -15.04 -9.57 23.56
C LEU A 74 -14.02 -8.62 24.20
N THR A 75 -12.72 -8.92 24.10
CA THR A 75 -11.63 -8.08 24.63
C THR A 75 -10.99 -7.18 23.58
N TYR A 76 -11.41 -7.29 22.31
CA TYR A 76 -10.87 -6.47 21.23
C TYR A 76 -10.95 -4.96 21.52
N ASN A 77 -12.10 -4.48 22.00
CA ASN A 77 -12.31 -3.06 22.27
C ASN A 77 -11.50 -2.53 23.48
N THR A 78 -11.10 -3.39 24.41
CA THR A 78 -10.24 -3.01 25.54
C THR A 78 -8.76 -3.10 25.19
N LEU A 79 -8.39 -4.00 24.26
CA LEU A 79 -7.02 -4.16 23.78
C LEU A 79 -6.62 -3.07 22.78
N VAL A 80 -7.47 -2.81 21.77
CA VAL A 80 -7.17 -1.92 20.64
C VAL A 80 -7.81 -0.55 20.84
N THR A 81 -7.11 0.31 21.58
CA THR A 81 -7.57 1.68 21.86
C THR A 81 -6.99 2.71 20.86
N PRO A 82 -7.66 3.86 20.65
CA PRO A 82 -7.17 4.90 19.74
C PRO A 82 -5.81 5.49 20.14
N TRP A 83 -5.49 5.51 21.44
CA TRP A 83 -4.18 5.94 21.93
C TRP A 83 -3.08 4.95 21.55
N ARG A 84 -3.29 3.66 21.86
CA ARG A 84 -2.34 2.59 21.49
C ARG A 84 -2.11 2.52 19.99
N LEU A 85 -3.16 2.78 19.19
CA LEU A 85 -3.06 2.85 17.74
C LEU A 85 -2.16 4.00 17.26
N ARG A 86 -2.31 5.20 17.84
CA ARG A 86 -1.46 6.36 17.53
C ARG A 86 0.00 6.09 17.91
N VAL A 87 0.24 5.54 19.09
CA VAL A 87 1.58 5.14 19.54
C VAL A 87 2.18 4.11 18.57
N CYS A 88 1.42 3.09 18.19
CA CYS A 88 1.86 2.07 17.23
C CYS A 88 2.26 2.67 15.87
N ILE A 89 1.46 3.59 15.31
CA ILE A 89 1.78 4.28 14.06
C ILE A 89 3.07 5.10 14.20
N LEU A 90 3.23 5.86 15.28
CA LEU A 90 4.46 6.62 15.53
C LEU A 90 5.69 5.70 15.64
N THR A 91 5.55 4.57 16.34
CA THR A 91 6.62 3.56 16.43
C THR A 91 6.98 3.01 15.06
N ILE A 92 6.00 2.73 14.18
CA ILE A 92 6.27 2.25 12.81
C ILE A 92 7.13 3.27 12.05
N TRP A 93 6.75 4.55 12.07
CA TRP A 93 7.52 5.59 11.39
C TRP A 93 8.95 5.71 11.93
N LEU A 94 9.10 5.80 13.26
CA LEU A 94 10.42 5.89 13.89
C LEU A 94 11.27 4.66 13.59
N TYR A 95 10.69 3.47 13.69
CA TYR A 95 11.36 2.21 13.38
C TYR A 95 11.84 2.16 11.93
N SER A 96 10.97 2.49 10.97
CA SER A 96 11.32 2.51 9.55
C SER A 96 12.45 3.50 9.26
N CYS A 97 12.42 4.70 9.83
CA CYS A 97 13.52 5.66 9.70
C CYS A 97 14.83 5.09 10.26
N LEU A 98 14.79 4.52 11.47
CA LEU A 98 15.98 3.99 12.14
C LEU A 98 16.62 2.81 11.40
N VAL A 99 15.83 1.90 10.84
CA VAL A 99 16.34 0.74 10.09
C VAL A 99 17.13 1.16 8.84
N PHE A 100 16.70 2.21 8.15
CA PHE A 100 17.39 2.68 6.93
C PHE A 100 18.41 3.80 7.18
N LEU A 101 18.47 4.38 8.38
CA LEU A 101 19.41 5.44 8.72
C LEU A 101 20.89 5.06 8.46
N PRO A 102 21.33 3.80 8.70
CA PRO A 102 22.71 3.39 8.39
C PRO A 102 23.08 3.50 6.91
N SER A 103 22.12 3.66 5.99
CA SER A 103 22.40 3.76 4.53
C SER A 103 23.38 4.86 4.14
N PHE A 104 23.46 5.94 4.92
CA PHE A 104 24.40 7.04 4.66
C PHE A 104 25.88 6.65 4.92
N GLN A 105 26.14 5.50 5.57
CA GLN A 105 27.50 5.04 5.88
C GLN A 105 27.75 3.56 5.52
N TRP A 106 26.76 2.70 5.69
CA TRP A 106 26.90 1.23 5.58
C TRP A 106 26.64 0.69 4.18
N GLY A 107 26.21 1.54 3.23
CA GLY A 107 26.00 1.16 1.84
C GLY A 107 24.56 1.34 1.36
N LYS A 108 24.31 0.91 0.12
CA LYS A 108 23.03 1.10 -0.54
C LYS A 108 21.92 0.28 0.12
N PRO A 109 20.79 0.90 0.56
CA PRO A 109 19.69 0.20 1.23
C PRO A 109 18.78 -0.58 0.27
N GLY A 110 19.00 -0.45 -1.03
CA GLY A 110 18.21 -1.08 -2.09
C GLY A 110 18.28 -0.27 -3.38
N TYR A 111 17.67 -0.79 -4.44
CA TYR A 111 17.84 -0.27 -5.81
C TYR A 111 16.88 0.85 -6.21
N HIS A 112 16.10 1.40 -5.28
CA HIS A 112 15.16 2.49 -5.58
C HIS A 112 15.89 3.72 -6.17
N GLY A 113 17.11 4.00 -5.71
CA GLY A 113 17.94 5.10 -6.21
C GLY A 113 18.60 4.86 -7.57
N ASP A 114 18.57 3.65 -8.11
CA ASP A 114 19.30 3.27 -9.34
C ASP A 114 18.72 3.90 -10.61
N VAL A 115 17.59 4.59 -10.49
CA VAL A 115 17.09 5.48 -11.54
C VAL A 115 18.05 6.64 -11.82
N PHE A 116 18.87 7.03 -10.84
CA PHE A 116 19.98 7.97 -11.02
C PHE A 116 21.27 7.22 -11.35
N ARG A 117 22.03 7.76 -12.31
CA ARG A 117 23.25 7.12 -12.83
C ARG A 117 24.29 6.96 -11.73
N TRP A 118 24.41 7.93 -10.82
CA TRP A 118 25.38 7.84 -9.74
C TRP A 118 25.13 6.66 -8.79
N CYS A 119 23.91 6.52 -8.27
CA CYS A 119 23.54 5.43 -7.37
C CYS A 119 23.61 4.05 -8.02
N ALA A 120 23.35 3.95 -9.33
CA ALA A 120 23.47 2.70 -10.08
C ALA A 120 24.91 2.21 -10.25
N ASN A 121 25.89 3.13 -10.35
CA ASN A 121 27.27 2.79 -10.69
C ASN A 121 28.25 2.86 -9.51
N PHE A 122 28.04 3.80 -8.59
CA PHE A 122 28.99 4.11 -7.52
C PHE A 122 28.50 3.76 -6.11
N TRP A 123 27.19 3.55 -5.92
CA TRP A 123 26.64 3.18 -4.62
C TRP A 123 26.35 1.68 -4.55
N GLU A 124 27.29 0.95 -3.95
CA GLU A 124 27.20 -0.51 -3.81
C GLU A 124 26.41 -0.94 -2.58
N THR A 125 25.79 -2.12 -2.66
CA THR A 125 25.15 -2.77 -1.51
C THR A 125 26.20 -3.51 -0.69
N ASP A 126 26.01 -3.54 0.63
CA ASP A 126 26.83 -4.31 1.56
C ASP A 126 26.04 -5.53 2.08
N PRO A 127 26.62 -6.75 2.08
CA PRO A 127 25.91 -7.96 2.48
C PRO A 127 25.47 -7.95 3.95
N TYR A 128 26.23 -7.33 4.86
CA TYR A 128 25.85 -7.22 6.26
C TYR A 128 24.70 -6.25 6.44
N PHE A 129 24.71 -5.11 5.73
CA PHE A 129 23.60 -4.18 5.77
C PHE A 129 22.32 -4.77 5.14
N THR A 130 22.43 -5.46 4.01
CA THR A 130 21.32 -6.20 3.39
C THR A 130 20.75 -7.24 4.35
N LEU A 131 21.60 -8.05 4.99
CA LEU A 131 21.17 -9.05 5.97
C LEU A 131 20.49 -8.40 7.18
N PHE A 132 21.02 -7.28 7.68
CA PHE A 132 20.40 -6.50 8.74
C PHE A 132 18.99 -6.05 8.36
N ILE A 133 18.79 -5.47 7.17
CA ILE A 133 17.47 -5.07 6.69
C ILE A 133 16.54 -6.29 6.59
N VAL A 134 17.02 -7.42 6.07
CA VAL A 134 16.22 -8.65 5.97
C VAL A 134 15.78 -9.16 7.34
N LEU A 135 16.68 -9.23 8.30
CA LEU A 135 16.39 -9.76 9.63
C LEU A 135 15.54 -8.81 10.48
N MET A 136 15.66 -7.50 10.30
CA MET A 136 14.91 -6.52 11.07
C MET A 136 13.55 -6.20 10.44
N LEU A 137 13.45 -6.23 9.11
CA LEU A 137 12.26 -5.74 8.42
C LEU A 137 11.53 -6.83 7.63
N TYR A 138 12.19 -7.46 6.65
CA TYR A 138 11.51 -8.37 5.73
C TYR A 138 11.06 -9.68 6.41
N ALA A 139 11.97 -10.35 7.12
CA ALA A 139 11.69 -11.63 7.75
C ALA A 139 10.66 -11.50 8.89
N PRO A 140 10.76 -10.55 9.86
CA PRO A 140 9.77 -10.42 10.91
C PRO A 140 8.37 -10.08 10.38
N ALA A 141 8.27 -9.16 9.41
CA ALA A 141 6.98 -8.81 8.81
C ALA A 141 6.35 -10.02 8.10
N ALA A 142 7.13 -10.77 7.32
CA ALA A 142 6.67 -11.97 6.65
C ALA A 142 6.22 -13.05 7.67
N CYS A 143 7.02 -13.30 8.70
CA CYS A 143 6.69 -14.26 9.75
C CYS A 143 5.39 -13.90 10.48
N ILE A 144 5.21 -12.63 10.87
CA ILE A 144 3.99 -12.15 11.52
C ILE A 144 2.77 -12.39 10.63
N VAL A 145 2.87 -12.00 9.36
CA VAL A 145 1.77 -12.15 8.39
C VAL A 145 1.44 -13.62 8.16
N CYS A 146 2.42 -14.47 7.90
CA CYS A 146 2.23 -15.90 7.71
C CYS A 146 1.60 -16.55 8.95
N PHE A 147 2.13 -16.25 10.15
CA PHE A 147 1.60 -16.77 11.41
C PHE A 147 0.16 -16.35 11.67
N THR A 148 -0.14 -15.06 11.56
CA THR A 148 -1.48 -14.53 11.83
C THR A 148 -2.51 -15.09 10.86
N TYR A 149 -2.22 -15.10 9.56
CA TYR A 149 -3.15 -15.64 8.57
C TYR A 149 -3.31 -17.16 8.62
N PHE A 150 -2.24 -17.91 8.89
CA PHE A 150 -2.33 -19.35 9.10
C PHE A 150 -3.31 -19.69 10.23
N ASN A 151 -3.19 -19.00 11.37
CA ASN A 151 -4.10 -19.21 12.50
C ASN A 151 -5.53 -18.74 12.19
N ILE A 152 -5.71 -17.61 11.50
CA ILE A 152 -7.03 -17.15 11.05
C ILE A 152 -7.68 -18.22 10.16
N PHE A 153 -6.94 -18.77 9.20
CA PHE A 153 -7.44 -19.79 8.29
C PHE A 153 -7.83 -21.06 9.04
N ARG A 154 -6.99 -21.51 9.98
CA ARG A 154 -7.26 -22.68 10.83
C ARG A 154 -8.55 -22.52 11.64
N ILE A 155 -8.71 -21.38 12.32
CA ILE A 155 -9.91 -21.04 13.10
C ILE A 155 -11.14 -20.98 12.18
N CYS A 156 -11.01 -20.35 11.00
CA CYS A 156 -12.10 -20.28 10.03
C CYS A 156 -12.55 -21.67 9.53
N GLN A 157 -11.61 -22.60 9.34
CA GLN A 157 -11.94 -23.97 8.96
C GLN A 157 -12.66 -24.70 10.10
N GLN A 158 -12.19 -24.55 11.34
CA GLN A 158 -12.83 -25.16 12.51
C GLN A 158 -14.29 -24.70 12.66
N HIS A 159 -14.55 -23.39 12.58
CA HIS A 159 -15.93 -22.87 12.63
C HIS A 159 -16.78 -23.36 11.45
N THR A 160 -16.21 -23.50 10.26
CA THR A 160 -16.95 -24.04 9.10
C THR A 160 -17.34 -25.50 9.32
N LYS A 161 -16.45 -26.30 9.92
CA LYS A 161 -16.71 -27.70 10.28
C LYS A 161 -17.79 -27.80 11.36
N GLU A 162 -17.71 -27.02 12.42
CA GLU A 162 -18.70 -27.00 13.51
C GLU A 162 -20.09 -26.57 13.02
N ILE A 163 -20.18 -25.57 12.13
CA ILE A 163 -21.46 -25.16 11.54
C ILE A 163 -22.04 -26.28 10.67
N ASN A 164 -21.20 -26.96 9.88
CA ASN A 164 -21.65 -28.06 9.04
C ASN A 164 -22.15 -29.25 9.89
N GLU A 165 -21.45 -29.58 10.98
CA GLU A 165 -21.89 -30.62 11.92
C GLU A 165 -23.20 -30.26 12.63
N ARG A 166 -23.40 -28.99 13.01
CA ARG A 166 -24.68 -28.52 13.56
C ARG A 166 -25.80 -28.61 12.52
N ARG A 167 -25.52 -28.25 11.27
CA ARG A 167 -26.51 -28.39 10.17
C ARG A 167 -26.91 -29.84 9.95
N VAL A 168 -25.97 -30.78 9.95
CA VAL A 168 -26.25 -32.22 9.82
C VAL A 168 -27.02 -32.78 11.03
N ARG A 169 -26.77 -32.26 12.25
CA ARG A 169 -27.54 -32.67 13.45
C ARG A 169 -28.96 -32.12 13.49
N PHE A 170 -29.20 -30.93 12.93
CA PHE A 170 -30.50 -30.26 12.97
C PHE A 170 -31.28 -30.33 11.64
N SER A 171 -30.75 -30.97 10.58
CA SER A 171 -31.42 -31.13 9.27
C SER A 171 -32.65 -32.05 9.28
N SER A 172 -33.15 -32.45 10.46
CA SER A 172 -34.39 -33.21 10.60
C SER A 172 -35.64 -32.34 10.82
N GLN A 173 -35.52 -31.02 10.99
CA GLN A 173 -36.68 -30.13 11.09
C GLN A 173 -36.48 -28.86 10.26
N GLU A 174 -37.32 -28.76 9.23
CA GLU A 174 -37.66 -27.60 8.40
C GLU A 174 -36.62 -27.10 7.39
N GLY A 175 -37.01 -27.25 6.12
CA GLY A 175 -36.32 -26.68 4.99
C GLY A 175 -36.52 -25.18 4.92
N GLU A 176 -35.50 -24.43 5.32
CA GLU A 176 -35.10 -23.22 4.63
C GLU A 176 -33.58 -23.26 4.55
N ALA A 177 -33.06 -23.17 3.32
CA ALA A 177 -31.64 -23.00 3.06
C ALA A 177 -31.21 -21.60 3.53
N GLY A 178 -31.14 -21.40 4.85
CA GLY A 178 -30.46 -20.27 5.44
C GLY A 178 -29.01 -20.34 5.00
N GLU A 179 -28.64 -19.49 4.04
CA GLU A 179 -27.27 -19.26 3.62
C GLU A 179 -26.37 -19.27 4.85
N ALA A 180 -25.25 -20.00 4.77
CA ALA A 180 -24.25 -19.92 5.82
C ALA A 180 -23.89 -18.45 5.96
N GLN A 181 -24.43 -17.80 6.99
CA GLN A 181 -24.20 -16.40 7.24
C GLN A 181 -22.72 -16.30 7.59
N SER A 182 -21.92 -16.10 6.55
CA SER A 182 -20.49 -15.91 6.65
C SER A 182 -20.36 -14.71 7.57
N CYS A 183 -19.77 -14.90 8.75
CA CYS A 183 -19.51 -13.78 9.65
C CYS A 183 -18.82 -12.70 8.79
N PRO A 184 -19.37 -11.48 8.67
CA PRO A 184 -18.86 -10.45 7.76
C PRO A 184 -17.35 -10.18 7.96
N ASP A 185 -16.84 -10.47 9.17
CA ASP A 185 -15.43 -10.46 9.51
C ASP A 185 -14.57 -11.46 8.72
N LYS A 186 -15.09 -12.64 8.35
CA LYS A 186 -14.41 -13.63 7.49
C LYS A 186 -14.22 -13.10 6.07
N ARG A 187 -15.26 -12.49 5.49
CA ARG A 187 -15.20 -11.90 4.14
C ARG A 187 -14.20 -10.75 4.11
N TYR A 188 -14.19 -9.91 5.16
CA TYR A 188 -13.23 -8.82 5.29
C TYR A 188 -11.79 -9.31 5.50
N ALA A 189 -11.57 -10.34 6.33
CA ALA A 189 -10.26 -10.95 6.53
C ALA A 189 -9.70 -11.59 5.26
N MET A 190 -10.54 -12.24 4.44
CA MET A 190 -10.13 -12.81 3.14
C MET A 190 -9.72 -11.74 2.13
N VAL A 191 -10.37 -10.57 2.13
CA VAL A 191 -9.96 -9.42 1.31
C VAL A 191 -8.58 -8.92 1.75
N LEU A 192 -8.36 -8.74 3.05
CA LEU A 192 -7.07 -8.32 3.58
C LEU A 192 -5.97 -9.37 3.36
N PHE A 193 -6.31 -10.66 3.42
CA PHE A 193 -5.39 -11.74 3.03
C PHE A 193 -4.98 -11.61 1.57
N ARG A 194 -5.92 -11.42 0.64
CA ARG A 194 -5.58 -11.20 -0.78
C ARG A 194 -4.66 -9.99 -0.97
N ILE A 195 -4.97 -8.86 -0.32
CA ILE A 195 -4.13 -7.65 -0.38
C ILE A 195 -2.72 -7.96 0.09
N THR A 196 -2.58 -8.59 1.25
CA THR A 196 -1.28 -8.87 1.87
C THR A 196 -0.50 -9.92 1.06
N SER A 197 -1.15 -10.94 0.52
CA SER A 197 -0.51 -11.94 -0.34
C SER A 197 0.00 -11.34 -1.65
N VAL A 198 -0.79 -10.47 -2.31
CA VAL A 198 -0.35 -9.75 -3.51
C VAL A 198 0.88 -8.89 -3.19
N PHE A 199 0.90 -8.23 -2.04
CA PHE A 199 2.07 -7.45 -1.58
C PHE A 199 3.34 -8.31 -1.56
N TYR A 200 3.33 -9.43 -0.83
CA TYR A 200 4.54 -10.26 -0.71
C TYR A 200 4.93 -10.92 -2.03
N ILE A 201 3.97 -11.30 -2.89
CA ILE A 201 4.27 -11.86 -4.22
C ILE A 201 5.00 -10.84 -5.09
N LEU A 202 4.58 -9.57 -5.07
CA LEU A 202 5.23 -8.51 -5.85
C LEU A 202 6.60 -8.11 -5.28
N TRP A 203 6.79 -8.28 -3.97
CA TRP A 203 8.03 -7.94 -3.28
C TRP A 203 9.09 -9.05 -3.28
N LEU A 204 8.66 -10.32 -3.34
CA LEU A 204 9.57 -11.46 -3.26
C LEU A 204 10.69 -11.43 -4.33
N PRO A 205 10.42 -11.13 -5.61
CA PRO A 205 11.48 -11.04 -6.63
C PRO A 205 12.54 -9.98 -6.30
N TYR A 206 12.12 -8.85 -5.73
CA TYR A 206 13.04 -7.78 -5.31
C TYR A 206 13.91 -8.21 -4.13
N ILE A 207 13.33 -8.86 -3.11
CA ILE A 207 14.09 -9.32 -1.94
C ILE A 207 15.12 -10.38 -2.34
N ILE A 208 14.73 -11.32 -3.22
CA ILE A 208 15.64 -12.34 -3.74
C ILE A 208 16.78 -11.68 -4.53
N TYR A 209 16.46 -10.75 -5.43
CA TYR A 209 17.48 -10.03 -6.20
C TYR A 209 18.42 -9.23 -5.29
N PHE A 210 17.89 -8.55 -4.26
CA PHE A 210 18.67 -7.80 -3.29
C PHE A 210 19.66 -8.67 -2.52
N LEU A 211 19.25 -9.88 -2.13
CA LEU A 211 20.15 -10.86 -1.51
C LEU A 211 21.22 -11.37 -2.48
N LEU A 212 20.85 -11.69 -3.72
CA LEU A 212 21.77 -12.26 -4.72
C LEU A 212 22.81 -11.27 -5.22
N GLU A 213 22.43 -10.01 -5.47
CA GLU A 213 23.40 -8.97 -5.88
C GLU A 213 24.27 -8.55 -4.70
N SER A 214 23.72 -8.41 -3.48
CA SER A 214 24.51 -8.04 -2.30
C SER A 214 25.54 -9.11 -1.90
N SER A 215 25.21 -10.38 -2.10
CA SER A 215 26.16 -11.50 -1.97
C SER A 215 27.11 -11.66 -3.17
N ARG A 216 27.04 -10.75 -4.16
CA ARG A 216 27.83 -10.76 -5.41
C ARG A 216 27.67 -12.02 -6.26
N VAL A 217 26.57 -12.76 -6.08
CA VAL A 217 26.26 -14.00 -6.81
C VAL A 217 25.65 -13.71 -8.19
N TYR A 218 24.82 -12.67 -8.29
CA TYR A 218 24.12 -12.32 -9.54
C TYR A 218 23.96 -10.80 -9.67
N ARG A 219 24.43 -10.23 -10.77
CA ARG A 219 24.31 -8.79 -11.06
C ARG A 219 23.74 -8.58 -12.46
N ASN A 220 22.57 -7.96 -12.57
CA ASN A 220 21.96 -7.64 -13.85
C ASN A 220 21.07 -6.40 -13.72
N HIS A 221 21.42 -5.32 -14.43
CA HIS A 221 20.70 -4.05 -14.41
C HIS A 221 19.23 -4.17 -14.84
N VAL A 222 18.92 -5.07 -15.78
CA VAL A 222 17.54 -5.31 -16.23
C VAL A 222 16.73 -5.98 -15.12
N ALA A 223 17.32 -6.96 -14.42
CA ALA A 223 16.67 -7.61 -13.29
C ALA A 223 16.44 -6.64 -12.12
N SER A 224 17.44 -5.80 -11.80
CA SER A 224 17.31 -4.72 -10.80
C SER A 224 16.14 -3.80 -11.15
N PHE A 225 16.08 -3.31 -12.39
CA PHE A 225 15.01 -2.44 -12.85
C PHE A 225 13.65 -3.14 -12.73
N LEU A 226 13.48 -4.31 -13.35
CA LEU A 226 12.18 -5.01 -13.37
C LEU A 226 11.67 -5.35 -11.97
N THR A 227 12.53 -5.88 -11.11
CA THR A 227 12.13 -6.25 -9.73
C THR A 227 11.81 -5.02 -8.88
N THR A 228 12.56 -3.92 -9.03
CA THR A 228 12.30 -2.66 -8.33
C THR A 228 10.97 -2.05 -8.75
N TRP A 229 10.71 -1.95 -10.06
CA TRP A 229 9.44 -1.40 -10.56
C TRP A 229 8.25 -2.30 -10.22
N LEU A 230 8.43 -3.62 -10.20
CA LEU A 230 7.41 -4.55 -9.73
C LEU A 230 7.08 -4.31 -8.25
N ALA A 231 8.08 -4.15 -7.38
CA ALA A 231 7.87 -3.83 -5.96
C ALA A 231 7.28 -2.41 -5.76
N ILE A 232 7.61 -1.45 -6.62
CA ILE A 232 7.02 -0.11 -6.61
C ILE A 232 5.53 -0.19 -6.97
N SER A 233 5.16 -0.97 -8.00
CA SER A 233 3.79 -1.12 -8.51
C SER A 233 2.78 -1.55 -7.45
N ASN A 234 3.23 -2.27 -6.42
CA ASN A 234 2.39 -2.66 -5.29
C ASN A 234 1.67 -1.47 -4.62
N SER A 235 2.30 -0.30 -4.55
CA SER A 235 1.64 0.90 -3.98
C SER A 235 0.44 1.33 -4.82
N PHE A 236 0.48 1.16 -6.14
CA PHE A 236 -0.67 1.36 -7.02
C PHE A 236 -1.72 0.26 -6.82
N CYS A 237 -1.30 -1.00 -6.69
CA CYS A 237 -2.19 -2.12 -6.40
C CYS A 237 -2.97 -1.91 -5.10
N ASN A 238 -2.33 -1.39 -4.04
CA ASN A 238 -3.01 -1.05 -2.79
C ASN A 238 -4.16 -0.05 -3.02
N CYS A 239 -3.92 1.04 -3.74
CA CYS A 239 -4.95 2.02 -4.10
C CYS A 239 -6.12 1.40 -4.89
N VAL A 240 -5.81 0.54 -5.87
CA VAL A 240 -6.84 -0.16 -6.67
C VAL A 240 -7.63 -1.13 -5.81
N ILE A 241 -6.97 -1.93 -4.97
CA ILE A 241 -7.66 -2.92 -4.17
C ILE A 241 -8.53 -2.26 -3.09
N TYR A 242 -8.07 -1.19 -2.44
CA TYR A 242 -8.91 -0.47 -1.46
C TYR A 242 -10.10 0.22 -2.13
N SER A 243 -9.89 0.83 -3.31
CA SER A 243 -10.97 1.49 -4.04
C SER A 243 -12.01 0.50 -4.57
N LEU A 244 -11.58 -0.69 -5.03
CA LEU A 244 -12.48 -1.73 -5.53
C LEU A 244 -13.10 -2.60 -4.43
N SER A 245 -12.47 -2.76 -3.27
CA SER A 245 -12.96 -3.67 -2.23
C SER A 245 -13.91 -3.02 -1.21
N ASN A 246 -13.89 -1.69 -1.08
CA ASN A 246 -14.72 -0.99 -0.11
C ASN A 246 -15.93 -0.34 -0.77
N SER A 247 -17.12 -0.93 -0.58
CA SER A 247 -18.39 -0.42 -1.14
C SER A 247 -18.76 0.98 -0.64
N VAL A 248 -18.29 1.38 0.55
CA VAL A 248 -18.46 2.75 1.08
C VAL A 248 -17.53 3.72 0.35
N PHE A 249 -16.29 3.31 0.08
CA PHE A 249 -15.34 4.10 -0.70
C PHE A 249 -15.82 4.24 -2.16
N GLN A 250 -16.33 3.18 -2.78
CA GLN A 250 -16.93 3.26 -4.12
C GLN A 250 -18.11 4.24 -4.17
N LYS A 251 -18.98 4.24 -3.15
CA LYS A 251 -20.08 5.22 -3.04
C LYS A 251 -19.55 6.65 -2.86
N GLY A 252 -18.49 6.84 -2.08
CA GLY A 252 -17.79 8.12 -1.93
C GLY A 252 -17.18 8.61 -3.24
N LEU A 253 -16.47 7.73 -3.96
CA LEU A 253 -15.85 8.02 -5.26
C LEU A 253 -16.90 8.37 -6.31
N LYS A 254 -18.03 7.65 -6.37
CA LYS A 254 -19.18 7.98 -7.24
C LYS A 254 -19.81 9.33 -6.91
N ARG A 255 -19.87 9.71 -5.62
CA ARG A 255 -20.36 11.04 -5.20
C ARG A 255 -19.39 12.15 -5.59
N LEU A 256 -18.09 11.92 -5.42
CA LEU A 256 -17.04 12.85 -5.83
C LEU A 256 -16.98 13.02 -7.35
N SER A 257 -17.04 11.92 -8.12
CA SER A 257 -17.09 11.98 -9.58
C SER A 257 -18.39 12.64 -10.05
N GLY A 258 -19.52 12.40 -9.38
CA GLY A 258 -20.78 13.11 -9.63
C GLY A 258 -20.70 14.60 -9.34
N ALA A 259 -20.02 15.01 -8.25
CA ALA A 259 -19.82 16.41 -7.90
C ALA A 259 -18.88 17.13 -8.87
N VAL A 260 -17.79 16.48 -9.29
CA VAL A 260 -16.86 17.00 -10.31
C VAL A 260 -17.56 17.11 -11.67
N CYS A 261 -18.36 16.11 -12.04
CA CYS A 261 -19.15 16.14 -13.28
C CYS A 261 -20.22 17.24 -13.24
N ALA A 262 -20.90 17.44 -12.11
CA ALA A 262 -21.86 18.53 -11.91
C ALA A 262 -21.18 19.91 -11.88
N SER A 263 -19.95 20.00 -11.37
CA SER A 263 -19.15 21.23 -11.41
C SER A 263 -18.69 21.54 -12.83
N CYS A 264 -18.26 20.53 -13.59
CA CYS A 264 -17.87 20.65 -15.00
C CYS A 264 -19.06 21.02 -15.90
N ALA A 265 -20.23 20.43 -15.65
CA ALA A 265 -21.48 20.76 -16.32
C ALA A 265 -21.93 22.21 -16.03
N ARG A 266 -21.84 22.65 -14.76
CA ARG A 266 -22.08 24.06 -14.40
C ARG A 266 -21.10 25.01 -15.06
N HIS A 267 -19.81 24.64 -15.14
CA HIS A 267 -18.80 25.46 -15.80
C HIS A 267 -19.02 25.57 -17.31
N ARG A 268 -19.54 24.52 -17.97
CA ARG A 268 -20.01 24.58 -19.38
C ARG A 268 -21.22 25.50 -19.54
N LEU A 269 -22.25 25.38 -18.69
CA LEU A 269 -23.45 26.22 -18.77
C LEU A 269 -23.15 27.72 -18.53
N THR A 270 -22.23 28.06 -17.62
CA THR A 270 -21.75 29.45 -17.46
C THR A 270 -20.95 29.93 -18.67
N LYS A 271 -20.18 29.05 -19.33
CA LYS A 271 -19.43 29.42 -20.54
C LYS A 271 -20.37 29.66 -21.73
N ASP A 272 -21.43 28.87 -21.87
CA ASP A 272 -22.44 28.99 -22.94
C ASP A 272 -23.37 30.19 -22.75
N SER A 273 -23.69 30.58 -21.51
CA SER A 273 -24.47 31.79 -21.22
C SER A 273 -23.69 33.08 -21.48
N PHE A 274 -22.36 33.07 -21.33
CA PHE A 274 -21.51 34.21 -21.74
C PHE A 274 -21.35 34.30 -23.27
N THR A 275 -21.23 33.18 -23.99
CA THR A 275 -21.17 33.18 -25.48
C THR A 275 -22.53 33.49 -26.12
N SER A 276 -23.65 33.11 -25.50
CA SER A 276 -24.99 33.50 -25.96
C SER A 276 -25.28 35.00 -25.76
N ARG A 277 -24.81 35.59 -24.65
CA ARG A 277 -24.99 37.03 -24.38
C ARG A 277 -24.14 37.94 -25.28
N GLY A 278 -23.12 37.38 -25.95
CA GLY A 278 -22.30 38.05 -26.96
C GLY A 278 -22.89 38.06 -28.38
N LYS A 279 -24.04 37.40 -28.62
CA LYS A 279 -24.76 37.46 -29.90
C LYS A 279 -26.15 38.05 -29.72
N ARG A 280 -26.23 39.36 -29.46
CA ARG A 280 -27.44 40.14 -29.80
C ARG A 280 -27.31 40.60 -31.25
N PRO A 281 -28.35 40.46 -32.09
CA PRO A 281 -28.33 40.99 -33.44
C PRO A 281 -28.38 42.52 -33.37
N SER A 282 -27.39 43.18 -33.95
CA SER A 282 -27.43 44.62 -34.23
C SER A 282 -28.42 44.87 -35.36
N SER A 283 -29.69 45.11 -35.02
CA SER A 283 -30.72 45.60 -35.93
C SER A 283 -30.90 47.12 -35.74
N GLY A 284 -30.44 47.88 -36.75
CA GLY A 284 -30.93 49.16 -37.30
C GLY A 284 -31.36 50.33 -36.39
N CYS A 285 -30.79 51.53 -36.61
CA CYS A 285 -31.42 52.62 -37.39
C CYS A 285 -30.68 53.98 -37.29
N HIS A 286 -30.59 54.65 -38.45
CA HIS A 286 -30.51 56.11 -38.76
C HIS A 286 -29.39 56.99 -38.15
N VAL A 287 -28.51 57.54 -39.00
CA VAL A 287 -28.72 58.76 -39.81
C VAL A 287 -28.06 58.56 -41.18
#